data_AF-A0A317C159-F1
#
_entry.id   AF-A0A317C159-F1
#
_cell.length_a   1.000
_cell.length_b   1.000
_cell.length_c   1.000
_cell.angle_alpha   90.00
_cell.angle_beta   90.00
_cell.angle_gamma   90.00
#
_symmetry.space_group_name_H-M   'P 1'
#
loop_
_entity.id
_entity.type
_entity.pdbx_description
1 polymer ?
#
loop_
_entity_poly.entity_id
_entity_poly.type
_entity_poly.pdbx_seq_one_letter_code
_entity_poly.pdbx_strand_id
1 'polypeptide(L)'
;MFTLKDFPLEVLNAFERAFGTTSENRPTAQVWVDILARLESSLIKCQVMPSHFYPKKSGECLWCSFTSKFRLDMFPHYEASTPKGNQWLNDQIAAVLKRLQQIEISDFQGILPELENSLPTPAASSLPSDESSDSLLQTIGIMGGILGLAWMIDSPNYGALFILGLAYYIYKKGDKSELTQQRFATIKNEYTAADNQLKLKFDSFLGRSVYGELQAVAKSLERTVALCMKIDTELQEELDKQLADSKNNLLNSYLDKFSIHNAKISGIGPSKKAKLRSFGIETAADINSRRVSAVPGFGQVFTSKLVDWRKSKEAGFVYKKAQVFDDNEEKKIRDTYNRRKNTYLNDLKSGLKALESYNRDKLIQDAMSDTNLIQAVKDRFQARINLKSLGLVSPPETPKTIKIIKIGFPTKANTVVSRHAKTSSTTKSSSTTKSSSTSTSNKSSPPKCPKCGSLMVKRTPRGVGRGQHFFWGCRKFPSCNGTRSY
;
A
#
# COMPACT_ATOMS: atom_id res chain seq x y z
N MET A 1 -30.53 -20.18 27.76
CA MET A 1 -31.32 -20.73 26.65
C MET A 1 -32.68 -20.10 26.82
N PHE A 2 -33.15 -19.33 25.84
CA PHE A 2 -34.44 -18.65 26.00
C PHE A 2 -35.56 -19.68 26.01
N THR A 3 -36.55 -19.42 26.84
CA THR A 3 -37.72 -20.27 27.01
C THR A 3 -38.96 -19.49 26.62
N LEU A 4 -40.08 -20.17 26.40
CA LEU A 4 -41.36 -19.51 26.14
C LEU A 4 -41.78 -18.56 27.28
N LYS A 5 -41.24 -18.73 28.50
CA LYS A 5 -41.50 -17.87 29.66
C LYS A 5 -40.96 -16.44 29.49
N ASP A 6 -39.97 -16.26 28.62
CA ASP A 6 -39.36 -14.95 28.34
C ASP A 6 -40.27 -14.07 27.45
N PHE A 7 -41.36 -14.63 26.91
CA PHE A 7 -42.32 -13.95 26.05
C PHE A 7 -43.62 -13.58 26.79
N PRO A 8 -44.38 -12.60 26.28
CA PRO A 8 -45.73 -12.28 26.76
C PRO A 8 -46.62 -13.53 26.84
N LEU A 9 -47.50 -13.57 27.85
CA LEU A 9 -48.32 -14.75 28.14
C LEU A 9 -49.20 -15.17 26.95
N GLU A 10 -49.68 -14.20 26.17
CA GLU A 10 -50.46 -14.46 24.95
C GLU A 10 -49.69 -15.26 23.90
N VAL A 11 -48.39 -14.97 23.74
CA VAL A 11 -47.52 -15.68 22.80
C VAL A 11 -47.29 -17.11 23.31
N LEU A 12 -47.02 -17.27 24.60
CA LEU A 12 -46.87 -18.58 25.23
C LEU A 12 -48.11 -19.44 25.02
N ASN A 13 -49.30 -18.92 25.36
CA ASN A 13 -50.56 -19.64 25.22
C ASN A 13 -50.88 -19.99 23.76
N ALA A 14 -50.57 -19.09 22.82
CA ALA A 14 -50.76 -19.35 21.39
C ALA A 14 -49.82 -20.46 20.88
N PHE A 15 -48.56 -20.46 21.33
CA PHE A 15 -47.62 -21.53 21.03
C PHE A 15 -48.09 -22.88 21.60
N GLU A 16 -48.50 -22.93 22.86
CA GLU A 16 -49.01 -24.17 23.47
C GLU A 16 -50.26 -24.70 22.76
N ARG A 17 -51.18 -23.81 22.38
CA ARG A 17 -52.37 -24.18 21.60
C ARG A 17 -52.03 -24.65 20.18
N ALA A 18 -51.04 -24.05 19.54
CA ALA A 18 -50.65 -24.41 18.17
C ALA A 18 -49.97 -25.80 18.12
N PHE A 19 -49.13 -26.10 19.11
CA PHE A 19 -48.39 -27.36 19.20
C PHE A 19 -49.05 -28.41 20.11
N GLY A 20 -50.24 -28.12 20.65
CA GLY A 20 -51.02 -29.05 21.47
C GLY A 20 -51.63 -30.21 20.67
N THR A 21 -52.13 -31.21 21.40
CA THR A 21 -52.70 -32.45 20.83
C THR A 21 -54.08 -32.24 20.20
N THR A 22 -54.83 -31.23 20.64
CA THR A 22 -56.17 -30.91 20.12
C THR A 22 -56.07 -29.94 18.93
N SER A 23 -56.35 -30.44 17.72
CA SER A 23 -56.30 -29.65 16.48
C SER A 23 -57.28 -28.47 16.45
N GLU A 24 -58.45 -28.60 17.07
CA GLU A 24 -59.50 -27.57 17.12
C GLU A 24 -59.09 -26.32 17.91
N ASN A 25 -58.15 -26.47 18.85
CA ASN A 25 -57.68 -25.36 19.69
C ASN A 25 -56.59 -24.52 19.03
N ARG A 26 -56.10 -24.92 17.84
CA ARG A 26 -55.00 -24.21 17.16
C ARG A 26 -55.42 -22.79 16.77
N PRO A 27 -54.59 -21.77 17.04
CA PRO A 27 -54.91 -20.40 16.66
C PRO A 27 -54.97 -20.26 15.14
N THR A 28 -55.94 -19.51 14.63
CA THR A 28 -56.02 -19.17 13.22
C THR A 28 -54.94 -18.15 12.84
N ALA A 29 -54.70 -17.97 11.53
CA ALA A 29 -53.74 -16.98 11.04
C ALA A 29 -54.07 -15.56 11.52
N GLN A 30 -55.35 -15.18 11.58
CA GLN A 30 -55.77 -13.86 12.06
C GLN A 30 -55.38 -13.65 13.54
N VAL A 31 -55.58 -14.67 14.38
CA VAL A 31 -55.19 -14.63 15.79
C VAL A 31 -53.68 -14.46 15.94
N TRP A 32 -52.88 -15.12 15.09
CA TRP A 32 -51.43 -14.94 15.07
C TRP A 32 -51.02 -13.52 14.68
N VAL A 33 -51.64 -12.92 13.66
CA VAL A 33 -51.35 -11.54 13.26
C VAL A 33 -51.56 -10.57 14.43
N ASP A 34 -52.69 -10.70 15.13
CA ASP A 34 -53.01 -9.81 16.25
C ASP A 34 -52.03 -9.98 17.44
N ILE A 35 -51.67 -11.22 17.76
CA ILE A 35 -50.71 -11.53 18.84
C ILE A 35 -49.31 -11.03 18.50
N LEU A 36 -48.85 -11.23 17.25
CA LEU A 36 -47.53 -10.81 16.80
C LEU A 36 -47.42 -9.29 16.70
N ALA A 37 -48.48 -8.59 16.28
CA ALA A 37 -48.50 -7.12 16.28
C ALA A 37 -48.36 -6.55 17.70
N ARG A 38 -49.04 -7.16 18.69
CA ARG A 38 -48.87 -6.79 20.10
C ARG A 38 -47.47 -7.12 20.61
N LEU A 39 -46.92 -8.27 20.25
CA LEU A 39 -45.53 -8.63 20.60
C LEU A 39 -44.54 -7.60 20.05
N GLU A 40 -44.65 -7.22 18.78
CA GLU A 40 -43.81 -6.22 18.12
C GLU A 40 -43.82 -4.89 18.87
N SER A 41 -45.01 -4.41 19.25
CA SER A 41 -45.15 -3.18 20.03
C SER A 41 -44.55 -3.24 21.44
N SER A 42 -44.37 -4.45 21.99
CA SER A 42 -43.77 -4.68 23.31
C SER A 42 -42.25 -4.84 23.28
N LEU A 43 -41.63 -4.87 22.09
CA LEU A 43 -40.19 -5.01 21.93
C LEU A 43 -39.48 -3.71 22.31
N ILE A 44 -38.35 -3.85 23.02
CA ILE A 44 -37.46 -2.75 23.36
C ILE A 44 -36.10 -2.96 22.70
N LYS A 45 -35.47 -1.84 22.34
CA LYS A 45 -34.14 -1.83 21.72
C LYS A 45 -33.05 -2.01 22.78
N CYS A 46 -32.10 -2.89 22.52
CA CYS A 46 -30.95 -3.08 23.41
C CYS A 46 -29.99 -1.89 23.37
N GLN A 47 -29.44 -1.55 24.55
CA GLN A 47 -28.44 -0.49 24.69
C GLN A 47 -27.02 -0.96 24.34
N VAL A 48 -26.73 -2.25 24.50
CA VAL A 48 -25.41 -2.84 24.22
C VAL A 48 -25.20 -3.02 22.72
N MET A 49 -26.21 -3.54 22.02
CA MET A 49 -26.17 -3.81 20.58
C MET A 49 -27.41 -3.22 19.88
N PRO A 50 -27.27 -2.18 19.03
CA PRO A 50 -28.41 -1.49 18.43
C PRO A 50 -29.28 -2.34 17.50
N SER A 51 -28.78 -3.46 16.99
CA SER A 51 -29.53 -4.42 16.15
C SER A 51 -30.45 -5.34 16.95
N HIS A 52 -30.29 -5.41 18.27
CA HIS A 52 -31.06 -6.33 19.09
C HIS A 52 -32.37 -5.69 19.57
N PHE A 53 -33.48 -6.35 19.25
CA PHE A 53 -34.80 -6.06 19.80
C PHE A 53 -35.27 -7.26 20.60
N TYR A 54 -35.81 -7.03 21.79
CA TYR A 54 -36.22 -8.10 22.70
C TYR A 54 -37.48 -7.73 23.47
N PRO A 55 -38.31 -8.70 23.89
CA PRO A 55 -39.54 -8.41 24.64
C PRO A 55 -39.22 -7.76 25.99
N LYS A 56 -39.93 -6.67 26.34
CA LYS A 56 -39.75 -6.01 27.64
C LYS A 56 -39.86 -6.96 28.84
N LYS A 57 -40.69 -8.00 28.72
CA LYS A 57 -40.95 -8.99 29.77
C LYS A 57 -39.73 -9.83 30.16
N SER A 58 -38.75 -10.01 29.27
CA SER A 58 -37.55 -10.80 29.60
C SER A 58 -36.60 -10.11 30.56
N GLY A 59 -36.76 -8.80 30.80
CA GLY A 59 -35.91 -8.00 31.70
C GLY A 59 -34.51 -7.70 31.15
N GLU A 60 -33.88 -8.66 30.49
CA GLU A 60 -32.57 -8.55 29.84
C GLU A 60 -32.62 -8.85 28.34
N CYS A 61 -31.60 -8.38 27.62
CA CYS A 61 -31.47 -8.64 26.19
C CYS A 61 -31.10 -10.11 25.95
N LEU A 62 -32.08 -10.87 25.49
CA LEU A 62 -31.92 -12.29 25.16
C LEU A 62 -30.76 -12.50 24.18
N TRP A 63 -30.70 -11.74 23.09
CA TRP A 63 -29.63 -11.89 22.09
C TRP A 63 -28.22 -11.67 22.66
N CYS A 64 -28.03 -10.70 23.55
CA CYS A 64 -26.74 -10.50 24.22
C CYS A 64 -26.36 -11.67 25.13
N SER A 65 -27.33 -12.20 25.88
CA SER A 65 -27.15 -13.41 26.69
C SER A 65 -26.76 -14.61 25.82
N PHE A 66 -27.35 -14.75 24.62
CA PHE A 66 -26.99 -15.79 23.65
C PHE A 66 -25.56 -15.66 23.16
N THR A 67 -25.19 -14.47 22.69
CA THR A 67 -23.85 -14.18 22.15
C THR A 67 -22.79 -14.40 23.21
N SER A 68 -23.04 -14.02 24.46
CA SER A 68 -22.10 -14.25 25.57
C SER A 68 -21.82 -15.75 25.77
N LYS A 69 -22.86 -16.58 25.69
CA LYS A 69 -22.79 -18.02 25.95
C LYS A 69 -22.21 -18.84 24.81
N PHE A 70 -22.61 -18.53 23.57
CA PHE A 70 -22.24 -19.30 22.38
C PHE A 70 -21.17 -18.64 21.51
N ARG A 71 -20.70 -17.44 21.90
CA ARG A 71 -19.69 -16.64 21.16
C ARG A 71 -20.07 -16.40 19.68
N LEU A 72 -21.37 -16.42 19.37
CA LEU A 72 -21.92 -16.21 18.03
C LEU A 72 -23.06 -15.19 18.11
N ASP A 73 -22.92 -14.06 17.43
CA ASP A 73 -24.00 -13.08 17.30
C ASP A 73 -24.86 -13.42 16.09
N MET A 74 -26.12 -13.79 16.33
CA MET A 74 -27.09 -14.12 15.26
C MET A 74 -27.62 -12.87 14.56
N PHE A 75 -27.59 -11.72 15.23
CA PHE A 75 -28.13 -10.45 14.73
C PHE A 75 -27.11 -9.32 14.94
N PRO A 76 -25.92 -9.40 14.32
CA PRO A 76 -24.92 -8.36 14.45
C PRO A 76 -25.42 -7.05 13.86
N HIS A 77 -24.98 -5.94 14.44
CA HIS A 77 -25.29 -4.61 13.92
C HIS A 77 -24.54 -4.39 12.62
N TYR A 78 -25.21 -4.74 11.53
CA TYR A 78 -24.80 -4.35 10.19
C TYR A 78 -25.39 -2.96 9.96
N GLU A 79 -24.60 -1.92 10.20
CA GLU A 79 -24.96 -0.61 9.67
C GLU A 79 -25.04 -0.78 8.15
N ALA A 80 -26.27 -0.85 7.65
CA ALA A 80 -26.55 -0.64 6.26
C ALA A 80 -25.73 0.58 5.82
N SER A 81 -25.13 0.46 4.64
CA SER A 81 -24.29 1.44 3.94
C SER A 81 -25.00 2.79 3.80
N THR A 82 -25.17 3.49 4.91
CA THR A 82 -25.54 4.88 4.98
C THR A 82 -24.30 5.70 4.63
N PRO A 83 -24.48 6.94 4.12
CA PRO A 83 -23.38 7.90 3.96
C PRO A 83 -22.57 8.18 5.24
N LYS A 84 -23.03 7.71 6.41
CA LYS A 84 -22.30 7.81 7.68
C LYS A 84 -21.45 6.57 7.98
N GLY A 85 -21.94 5.36 7.67
CA GLY A 85 -21.20 4.11 7.91
C GLY A 85 -19.98 3.94 7.00
N ASN A 86 -20.07 4.35 5.74
CA ASN A 86 -18.93 4.39 4.82
C ASN A 86 -17.90 5.48 5.23
N GLN A 87 -18.36 6.59 5.81
CA GLN A 87 -17.50 7.66 6.30
C GLN A 87 -16.73 7.23 7.56
N TRP A 88 -17.38 6.55 8.51
CA TRP A 88 -16.69 5.96 9.67
C TRP A 88 -15.58 4.99 9.27
N LEU A 89 -15.85 4.11 8.29
CA LEU A 89 -14.86 3.14 7.82
C LEU A 89 -13.66 3.83 7.15
N ASN A 90 -13.92 4.90 6.38
CA ASN A 90 -12.88 5.73 5.79
C ASN A 90 -12.04 6.43 6.86
N ASP A 91 -12.68 6.98 7.90
CA ASP A 91 -12.00 7.68 8.99
C ASP A 91 -11.12 6.72 9.80
N GLN A 92 -11.59 5.49 10.05
CA GLN A 92 -10.80 4.45 10.71
C GLN A 92 -9.56 4.05 9.90
N ILE A 93 -9.71 3.87 8.58
CA ILE A 93 -8.57 3.59 7.70
C ILE A 93 -7.59 4.76 7.73
N ALA A 94 -8.07 6.00 7.61
CA ALA A 94 -7.22 7.19 7.66
C ALA A 94 -6.45 7.29 9.00
N ALA A 95 -7.09 6.98 10.13
CA ALA A 95 -6.45 6.95 11.44
C ALA A 95 -5.33 5.91 11.52
N VAL A 96 -5.56 4.69 11.02
CA VAL A 96 -4.54 3.62 11.00
C VAL A 96 -3.38 3.98 10.07
N LEU A 97 -3.67 4.51 8.87
CA LEU A 97 -2.64 4.94 7.91
C LEU A 97 -1.76 6.04 8.50
N LYS A 98 -2.35 7.01 9.21
CA LYS A 98 -1.60 8.08 9.88
C LYS A 98 -0.64 7.51 10.95
N ARG A 99 -1.09 6.51 11.70
CA ARG A 99 -0.27 5.85 12.72
C ARG A 99 0.88 5.05 12.08
N LEU A 100 0.61 4.34 10.99
CA LEU A 100 1.63 3.63 10.22
C LEU A 100 2.68 4.56 9.59
N GLN A 101 2.31 5.79 9.22
CA GLN A 101 3.28 6.80 8.73
C GLN A 101 4.25 7.29 9.80
N GLN A 102 3.86 7.23 11.07
CA GLN A 102 4.67 7.71 12.20
C GLN A 102 5.62 6.64 12.74
N ILE A 103 5.41 5.36 12.38
CA ILE A 103 6.27 4.27 12.83
C ILE A 103 7.52 4.24 11.96
N GLU A 104 8.66 4.52 12.58
CA GLU A 104 9.99 4.35 12.00
C GLU A 104 10.79 3.43 12.91
N ILE A 105 11.06 2.20 12.46
CA ILE A 105 11.87 1.25 13.23
C ILE A 105 13.33 1.41 12.77
N SER A 106 14.07 2.23 13.52
CA SER A 106 15.50 2.53 13.31
C SER A 106 16.42 1.77 14.27
N ASP A 107 15.86 1.03 15.23
CA ASP A 107 16.52 0.55 16.46
C ASP A 107 17.41 -0.70 16.28
N PHE A 108 17.91 -0.92 15.07
CA PHE A 108 18.79 -2.03 14.78
C PHE A 108 20.28 -1.65 14.82
N GLN A 109 20.57 -0.34 14.85
CA GLN A 109 21.94 0.16 15.00
C GLN A 109 22.42 -0.10 16.44
N GLY A 110 23.49 -0.89 16.60
CA GLY A 110 24.10 -1.15 17.92
C GLY A 110 24.07 -2.60 18.41
N ILE A 111 23.38 -3.52 17.73
CA ILE A 111 23.33 -4.95 18.12
C ILE A 111 24.72 -5.60 18.05
N LEU A 112 25.49 -5.28 17.00
CA LEU A 112 26.81 -5.88 16.77
C LEU A 112 27.89 -5.37 17.76
N PRO A 113 27.99 -4.06 18.06
CA PRO A 113 28.87 -3.56 19.12
C PRO A 113 28.55 -4.11 20.52
N GLU A 114 27.28 -4.29 20.86
CA GLU A 114 26.86 -4.85 22.15
C GLU A 114 27.22 -6.34 22.27
N LEU A 115 27.19 -7.07 21.16
CA LEU A 115 27.65 -8.46 21.08
C LEU A 115 29.20 -8.57 21.11
N GLU A 116 29.93 -7.61 20.54
CA GLU A 116 31.40 -7.55 20.64
C GLU A 116 31.87 -7.22 22.07
N ASN A 117 31.19 -6.29 22.76
CA ASN A 117 31.53 -5.87 24.12
C ASN A 117 31.23 -6.93 25.19
N SER A 118 30.34 -7.89 24.91
CA SER A 118 29.97 -8.98 25.82
C SER A 118 30.87 -10.22 25.70
N LEU A 119 31.81 -10.24 24.75
CA LEU A 119 32.73 -11.35 24.54
C LEU A 119 34.05 -11.14 25.33
N PRO A 120 34.59 -12.19 25.96
CA PRO A 120 35.90 -12.11 26.61
C PRO A 120 36.98 -11.78 25.57
N THR A 121 37.89 -10.88 25.93
CA THR A 121 39.02 -10.50 25.08
C THR A 121 39.84 -11.75 24.77
N PRO A 122 39.96 -12.19 23.51
CA PRO A 122 40.74 -13.36 23.19
C PRO A 122 42.22 -13.00 23.34
N ALA A 123 43.01 -14.00 23.72
CA ALA A 123 44.44 -13.86 23.88
C ALA A 123 45.05 -13.39 22.56
N ALA A 124 46.00 -12.45 22.62
CA ALA A 124 46.85 -12.17 21.48
C ALA A 124 47.47 -13.51 21.05
N SER A 125 47.11 -14.01 19.88
CA SER A 125 47.81 -15.14 19.29
C SER A 125 49.26 -14.70 19.17
N SER A 126 50.14 -15.37 19.92
CA SER A 126 51.57 -15.12 19.88
C SER A 126 52.00 -15.26 18.43
N LEU A 127 52.28 -14.12 17.79
CA LEU A 127 53.10 -14.12 16.60
C LEU A 127 54.36 -14.91 16.98
N PRO A 128 54.86 -15.83 16.13
CA PRO A 128 56.24 -16.25 16.26
C PRO A 128 57.06 -14.99 16.08
N SER A 129 57.43 -14.36 17.19
CA SER A 129 58.53 -13.43 17.24
C SER A 129 59.72 -14.29 16.87
N ASP A 130 60.07 -14.23 15.59
CA ASP A 130 61.38 -14.63 15.12
C ASP A 130 62.36 -13.61 15.73
N GLU A 131 62.57 -13.76 17.04
CA GLU A 131 63.60 -13.08 17.82
C GLU A 131 64.94 -13.76 17.48
N SER A 132 65.23 -13.87 16.18
CA SER A 132 66.50 -14.36 15.69
C SER A 132 67.44 -13.17 15.66
N SER A 133 68.32 -13.11 16.67
CA SER A 133 69.78 -12.89 16.63
C SER A 133 70.45 -12.13 15.45
N ASP A 134 69.72 -11.34 14.68
CA ASP A 134 70.16 -10.72 13.42
C ASP A 134 70.68 -9.30 13.66
N SER A 135 70.44 -8.70 14.83
CA SER A 135 70.97 -7.37 15.19
C SER A 135 72.50 -7.37 15.28
N LEU A 136 73.09 -8.43 15.83
CA LEU A 136 74.54 -8.60 15.95
C LEU A 136 75.19 -8.78 14.56
N LEU A 137 74.58 -9.58 13.68
CA LEU A 137 75.06 -9.80 12.31
C LEU A 137 74.95 -8.55 11.42
N GLN A 138 73.89 -7.75 11.59
CA GLN A 138 73.73 -6.46 10.88
C GLN A 138 74.78 -5.44 11.31
N THR A 139 75.06 -5.33 12.62
CA THR A 139 76.14 -4.44 13.11
C THR A 139 77.52 -4.89 12.66
N ILE A 140 77.79 -6.20 12.62
CA ILE A 140 79.06 -6.75 12.11
C ILE A 140 79.22 -6.47 10.61
N GLY A 141 78.15 -6.58 9.81
CA GLY A 141 78.17 -6.29 8.38
C GLY A 141 78.43 -4.80 8.07
N ILE A 142 77.84 -3.88 8.84
CA ILE A 142 78.06 -2.43 8.67
C ILE A 142 79.48 -2.05 9.09
N MET A 143 79.96 -2.56 10.23
CA MET A 143 81.34 -2.31 10.70
C MET A 143 82.39 -2.91 9.74
N GLY A 144 82.16 -4.12 9.23
CA GLY A 144 83.01 -4.76 8.22
C GLY A 144 82.99 -4.02 6.88
N GLY A 145 81.85 -3.43 6.50
CA GLY A 145 81.74 -2.60 5.31
C GLY A 145 82.51 -1.28 5.40
N ILE A 146 82.48 -0.62 6.56
CA ILE A 146 83.23 0.63 6.80
C ILE A 146 84.74 0.36 6.82
N LEU A 147 85.17 -0.74 7.47
CA LEU A 147 86.58 -1.18 7.46
C LEU A 147 87.05 -1.60 6.05
N GLY A 148 86.20 -2.27 5.27
CA GLY A 148 86.50 -2.66 3.89
C GLY A 148 86.62 -1.48 2.92
N LEU A 149 85.81 -0.44 3.09
CA LEU A 149 85.92 0.81 2.32
C LEU A 149 87.21 1.58 2.61
N ALA A 150 87.70 1.55 3.85
CA ALA A 150 88.98 2.15 4.21
C ALA A 150 90.18 1.40 3.62
N TRP A 151 90.09 0.07 3.46
CA TRP A 151 91.15 -0.78 2.89
C TRP A 151 91.12 -0.89 1.35
N MET A 152 90.13 -0.28 0.69
CA MET A 152 89.98 -0.34 -0.77
C MET A 152 90.97 0.56 -1.54
N ILE A 153 91.71 1.42 -0.83
CA ILE A 153 92.67 2.37 -1.42
C ILE A 153 94.00 1.68 -1.81
N ASP A 154 94.42 0.62 -1.08
CA ASP A 154 95.74 0.00 -1.24
C ASP A 154 95.75 -1.36 -1.97
N SER A 155 94.61 -2.00 -2.23
CA SER A 155 94.58 -3.32 -2.87
C SER A 155 93.24 -3.65 -3.58
N PRO A 156 93.23 -3.90 -4.91
CA PRO A 156 92.01 -4.11 -5.69
C PRO A 156 91.27 -5.42 -5.38
N ASN A 157 91.92 -6.41 -4.73
CA ASN A 157 91.32 -7.72 -4.46
C ASN A 157 90.29 -7.73 -3.32
N TYR A 158 90.26 -6.71 -2.45
CA TYR A 158 89.32 -6.64 -1.30
C TYR A 158 87.99 -5.96 -1.63
N GLY A 159 87.91 -5.22 -2.75
CA GLY A 159 86.65 -4.63 -3.23
C GLY A 159 85.60 -5.70 -3.56
N ALA A 160 86.02 -6.89 -4.00
CA ALA A 160 85.13 -8.00 -4.30
C ALA A 160 84.35 -8.49 -3.06
N LEU A 161 84.99 -8.55 -1.88
CA LEU A 161 84.32 -8.97 -0.64
C LEU A 161 83.32 -7.93 -0.14
N PHE A 162 83.61 -6.64 -0.31
CA PHE A 162 82.67 -5.57 0.00
C PHE A 162 81.43 -5.64 -0.91
N ILE A 163 81.63 -5.83 -2.22
CA ILE A 163 80.52 -5.98 -3.18
C ILE A 163 79.68 -7.23 -2.85
N LEU A 164 80.31 -8.36 -2.51
CA LEU A 164 79.61 -9.58 -2.10
C LEU A 164 78.83 -9.39 -0.78
N GLY A 165 79.40 -8.69 0.20
CA GLY A 165 78.71 -8.36 1.46
C GLY A 165 77.54 -7.41 1.26
N LEU A 166 77.70 -6.39 0.41
CA LEU A 166 76.63 -5.46 0.03
C LEU A 166 75.53 -6.18 -0.75
N ALA A 167 75.89 -7.05 -1.70
CA ALA A 167 74.95 -7.87 -2.46
C ALA A 167 74.16 -8.81 -1.55
N TYR A 168 74.82 -9.47 -0.58
CA TYR A 168 74.16 -10.32 0.42
C TYR A 168 73.22 -9.51 1.33
N TYR A 169 73.64 -8.32 1.78
CA TYR A 169 72.81 -7.44 2.59
C TYR A 169 71.57 -6.93 1.83
N ILE A 170 71.75 -6.50 0.57
CA ILE A 170 70.64 -6.08 -0.31
C ILE A 170 69.69 -7.26 -0.57
N TYR A 171 70.23 -8.46 -0.84
CA TYR A 171 69.46 -9.68 -1.01
C TYR A 171 68.62 -10.02 0.24
N LYS A 172 69.23 -10.07 1.43
CA LYS A 172 68.52 -10.33 2.70
C LYS A 172 67.50 -9.22 3.04
N LYS A 173 67.78 -7.96 2.70
CA LYS A 173 66.85 -6.83 2.92
C LYS A 173 65.66 -6.85 1.97
N GLY A 174 65.87 -7.23 0.71
CA GLY A 174 64.81 -7.46 -0.28
C GLY A 174 63.85 -8.56 0.18
N ASP A 175 64.39 -9.71 0.59
CA ASP A 175 63.63 -10.87 1.05
C ASP A 175 62.79 -10.56 2.31
N LYS A 176 63.38 -9.90 3.32
CA LYS A 176 62.63 -9.46 4.50
C LYS A 176 61.53 -8.45 4.18
N SER A 177 61.75 -7.54 3.24
CA SER A 177 60.74 -6.54 2.85
C SER A 177 59.54 -7.20 2.15
N GLU A 178 59.80 -8.18 1.29
CA GLU A 178 58.77 -8.94 0.56
C GLU A 178 58.00 -9.86 1.51
N LEU A 179 58.70 -10.55 2.43
CA LEU A 179 58.09 -11.44 3.43
C LEU A 179 57.25 -10.66 4.45
N THR A 180 57.68 -9.45 4.84
CA THR A 180 56.88 -8.57 5.69
C THR A 180 55.66 -8.05 4.94
N GLN A 181 55.80 -7.65 3.66
CA GLN A 181 54.69 -7.20 2.82
C GLN A 181 53.66 -8.31 2.55
N GLN A 182 54.10 -9.55 2.35
CA GLN A 182 53.23 -10.72 2.23
C GLN A 182 52.48 -10.98 3.53
N ARG A 183 53.16 -10.93 4.69
CA ARG A 183 52.51 -11.07 6.02
C ARG A 183 51.45 -9.98 6.25
N PHE A 184 51.74 -8.73 5.88
CA PHE A 184 50.76 -7.63 5.95
C PHE A 184 49.54 -7.88 5.06
N ALA A 185 49.76 -8.34 3.82
CA ALA A 185 48.68 -8.63 2.88
C ALA A 185 47.80 -9.79 3.38
N THR A 186 48.40 -10.86 3.92
CA THR A 186 47.69 -12.01 4.47
C THR A 186 46.78 -11.61 5.63
N ILE A 187 47.30 -10.88 6.64
CA ILE A 187 46.49 -10.49 7.81
C ILE A 187 45.37 -9.50 7.42
N LYS A 188 45.65 -8.59 6.47
CA LYS A 188 44.61 -7.70 5.93
C LYS A 188 43.51 -8.49 5.21
N ASN A 189 43.87 -9.52 4.44
CA ASN A 189 42.93 -10.38 3.75
C ASN A 189 42.15 -11.28 4.71
N GLU A 190 42.77 -11.74 5.79
CA GLU A 190 42.09 -12.49 6.86
C GLU A 190 41.01 -11.63 7.54
N TYR A 191 41.33 -10.37 7.86
CA TYR A 191 40.33 -9.45 8.40
C TYR A 191 39.18 -9.20 7.44
N THR A 192 39.46 -8.93 6.16
CA THR A 192 38.38 -8.69 5.17
C THR A 192 37.55 -9.95 4.94
N ALA A 193 38.15 -11.14 4.97
CA ALA A 193 37.43 -12.41 4.90
C ALA A 193 36.52 -12.61 6.12
N ALA A 194 37.03 -12.38 7.34
CA ALA A 194 36.26 -12.46 8.57
C ALA A 194 35.09 -11.46 8.60
N ASP A 195 35.32 -10.22 8.16
CA ASP A 195 34.30 -9.17 8.07
C ASP A 195 33.19 -9.54 7.06
N ASN A 196 33.57 -10.08 5.89
CA ASN A 196 32.61 -10.58 4.91
C ASN A 196 31.80 -11.78 5.42
N GLN A 197 32.44 -12.72 6.13
CA GLN A 197 31.74 -13.86 6.73
C GLN A 197 30.75 -13.42 7.81
N LEU A 198 31.14 -12.46 8.67
CA LEU A 198 30.24 -11.89 9.65
C LEU A 198 29.02 -11.25 8.98
N LYS A 199 29.23 -10.49 7.90
CA LYS A 199 28.13 -9.88 7.14
C LYS A 199 27.14 -10.91 6.61
N LEU A 200 27.64 -11.96 5.94
CA LEU A 200 26.77 -13.02 5.39
C LEU A 200 25.97 -13.73 6.47
N LYS A 201 26.63 -14.09 7.58
CA LYS A 201 25.99 -14.75 8.71
C LYS A 201 24.97 -13.84 9.39
N PHE A 202 25.30 -12.56 9.58
CA PHE A 202 24.39 -11.58 10.15
C PHE A 202 23.16 -11.35 9.26
N ASP A 203 23.32 -11.22 7.95
CA ASP A 203 22.20 -11.11 7.01
C ASP A 203 21.30 -12.37 7.04
N SER A 204 21.89 -13.56 7.12
CA SER A 204 21.14 -14.82 7.25
C SER A 204 20.42 -14.96 8.60
N PHE A 205 20.98 -14.42 9.68
CA PHE A 205 20.37 -14.35 11.00
C PHE A 205 19.17 -13.40 10.96
N LEU A 206 19.36 -12.18 10.42
CA LEU A 206 18.30 -11.20 10.27
C LEU A 206 17.10 -11.77 9.50
N GLY A 207 17.33 -12.53 8.43
CA GLY A 207 16.27 -13.18 7.66
C GLY A 207 15.49 -14.27 8.40
N ARG A 208 16.12 -14.97 9.37
CA ARG A 208 15.49 -16.03 10.18
C ARG A 208 14.90 -15.52 11.51
N SER A 209 15.36 -14.36 11.96
CA SER A 209 14.94 -13.73 13.21
C SER A 209 13.60 -12.99 13.08
N VAL A 210 13.10 -12.48 14.20
CA VAL A 210 11.93 -11.59 14.29
C VAL A 210 12.04 -10.39 13.32
N TYR A 211 13.25 -9.94 12.96
CA TYR A 211 13.43 -8.89 11.96
C TYR A 211 12.92 -9.28 10.56
N GLY A 212 13.15 -10.52 10.13
CA GLY A 212 12.65 -11.03 8.85
C GLY A 212 11.13 -11.05 8.81
N GLU A 213 10.50 -11.44 9.92
CA GLU A 213 9.04 -11.40 10.08
C GLU A 213 8.51 -9.97 10.01
N LEU A 214 9.14 -9.02 10.69
CA LEU A 214 8.77 -7.59 10.61
C LEU A 214 8.89 -7.04 9.20
N GLN A 215 9.94 -7.41 8.47
CA GLN A 215 10.10 -6.98 7.08
C GLN A 215 8.99 -7.56 6.19
N ALA A 216 8.59 -8.82 6.43
CA ALA A 216 7.47 -9.43 5.74
C ALA A 216 6.13 -8.74 6.08
N VAL A 217 5.90 -8.41 7.35
CA VAL A 217 4.71 -7.66 7.81
C VAL A 217 4.68 -6.26 7.19
N ALA A 218 5.80 -5.54 7.17
CA ALA A 218 5.88 -4.21 6.56
C ALA A 218 5.57 -4.26 5.05
N LYS A 219 6.14 -5.20 4.31
CA LYS A 219 5.84 -5.42 2.88
C LYS A 219 4.38 -5.81 2.65
N SER A 220 3.80 -6.62 3.55
CA SER A 220 2.39 -6.98 3.49
C SER A 220 1.50 -5.75 3.68
N LEU A 221 1.81 -4.93 4.67
CA LEU A 221 1.11 -3.67 4.94
C LEU A 221 1.18 -2.71 3.76
N GLU A 222 2.35 -2.54 3.12
CA GLU A 222 2.48 -1.70 1.91
C GLU A 222 1.51 -2.14 0.80
N ARG A 223 1.40 -3.46 0.56
CA ARG A 223 0.45 -4.02 -0.42
C ARG A 223 -0.98 -3.76 0.00
N THR A 224 -1.33 -3.97 1.26
CA THR A 224 -2.68 -3.73 1.79
C THR A 224 -3.07 -2.25 1.70
N VAL A 225 -2.13 -1.33 1.98
CA VAL A 225 -2.34 0.11 1.78
C VAL A 225 -2.62 0.41 0.30
N ALA A 226 -1.86 -0.16 -0.63
CA ALA A 226 -2.10 0.04 -2.06
C ALA A 226 -3.49 -0.49 -2.49
N LEU A 227 -3.90 -1.66 -1.98
CA LEU A 227 -5.23 -2.23 -2.24
C LEU A 227 -6.36 -1.37 -1.65
N CYS A 228 -6.19 -0.86 -0.43
CA CYS A 228 -7.12 0.07 0.22
C CYS A 228 -7.33 1.36 -0.58
N MET A 229 -6.30 1.84 -1.29
CA MET A 229 -6.43 3.06 -2.08
C MET A 229 -7.06 2.81 -3.45
N LYS A 230 -6.87 1.60 -4.00
CA LYS A 230 -7.44 1.19 -5.28
C LYS A 230 -8.94 0.86 -5.19
N ILE A 231 -9.39 0.31 -4.06
CA ILE A 231 -10.76 -0.20 -3.89
C ILE A 231 -11.84 0.86 -4.12
N ASP A 232 -11.60 2.11 -3.75
CA ASP A 232 -12.56 3.21 -3.95
C ASP A 232 -12.68 3.58 -5.43
N THR A 233 -11.60 3.41 -6.21
CA THR A 233 -11.62 3.64 -7.66
C THR A 233 -12.31 2.47 -8.36
N GLU A 234 -12.01 1.23 -7.96
CA GLU A 234 -12.69 0.03 -8.48
C GLU A 234 -14.21 0.06 -8.20
N LEU A 235 -14.64 0.59 -7.06
CA LEU A 235 -16.07 0.75 -6.75
C LEU A 235 -16.74 1.74 -7.69
N GLN A 236 -16.10 2.88 -7.97
CA GLN A 236 -16.68 3.88 -8.88
C GLN A 236 -16.73 3.35 -10.32
N GLU A 237 -15.68 2.69 -10.78
CA GLU A 237 -15.65 2.07 -12.12
C GLU A 237 -16.76 1.02 -12.29
N GLU A 238 -17.01 0.18 -11.28
CA GLU A 238 -18.08 -0.81 -11.34
C GLU A 238 -19.47 -0.15 -11.31
N LEU A 239 -19.70 0.86 -10.47
CA LEU A 239 -20.97 1.59 -10.45
C LEU A 239 -21.25 2.30 -11.79
N ASP A 240 -20.24 2.94 -12.37
CA ASP A 240 -20.36 3.61 -13.67
C ASP A 240 -20.64 2.62 -14.80
N LYS A 241 -20.01 1.44 -14.76
CA LYS A 241 -20.27 0.35 -15.70
C LYS A 241 -21.71 -0.15 -15.59
N GLN A 242 -22.20 -0.42 -14.38
CA GLN A 242 -23.59 -0.86 -14.17
C GLN A 242 -24.61 0.19 -14.63
N LEU A 243 -24.32 1.48 -14.39
CA LEU A 243 -25.14 2.58 -14.90
C LEU A 243 -25.18 2.61 -16.43
N ALA A 244 -24.03 2.39 -17.08
CA ALA A 244 -23.94 2.34 -18.53
C ALA A 244 -24.70 1.13 -19.11
N ASP A 245 -24.51 -0.05 -18.53
CA ASP A 245 -25.16 -1.30 -18.94
C ASP A 245 -26.68 -1.20 -18.78
N SER A 246 -27.15 -0.68 -17.65
CA SER A 246 -28.58 -0.49 -17.41
C SER A 246 -29.21 0.53 -18.37
N LYS A 247 -28.51 1.63 -18.68
CA LYS A 247 -28.93 2.58 -19.73
C LYS A 247 -29.04 1.91 -21.09
N ASN A 248 -28.06 1.08 -21.47
CA ASN A 248 -28.07 0.37 -22.75
C ASN A 248 -29.22 -0.63 -22.83
N ASN A 249 -29.50 -1.36 -21.75
CA ASN A 249 -30.61 -2.31 -21.68
C ASN A 249 -31.95 -1.60 -21.88
N LEU A 250 -32.17 -0.46 -21.22
CA LEU A 250 -33.40 0.32 -21.41
C LEU A 250 -33.53 0.91 -22.82
N LEU A 251 -32.42 1.39 -23.39
CA LEU A 251 -32.41 1.86 -24.76
C LEU A 251 -32.78 0.73 -25.71
N ASN A 252 -32.21 -0.47 -25.53
CA ASN A 252 -32.53 -1.64 -26.33
C ASN A 252 -34.01 -2.04 -26.19
N SER A 253 -34.54 -2.14 -24.96
CA SER A 253 -35.97 -2.43 -24.73
C SER A 253 -36.89 -1.35 -25.29
N TYR A 254 -36.46 -0.09 -25.37
CA TYR A 254 -37.19 0.98 -26.03
C TYR A 254 -37.16 0.84 -27.56
N LEU A 255 -35.99 0.57 -28.13
CA LEU A 255 -35.80 0.38 -29.57
C LEU A 255 -36.51 -0.88 -30.09
N ASP A 256 -36.65 -1.91 -29.25
CA ASP A 256 -37.32 -3.15 -29.61
C ASP A 256 -38.80 -2.96 -29.95
N LYS A 257 -39.44 -1.93 -29.38
CA LYS A 257 -40.83 -1.56 -29.70
C LYS A 257 -41.01 -1.06 -31.14
N PHE A 258 -39.93 -0.70 -31.83
CA PHE A 258 -39.98 -0.18 -33.19
C PHE A 258 -39.61 -1.25 -34.22
N SER A 259 -40.61 -1.92 -34.78
CA SER A 259 -40.40 -2.91 -35.84
C SER A 259 -40.01 -2.28 -37.18
N ILE A 260 -39.04 -2.88 -37.86
CA ILE A 260 -38.58 -2.51 -39.22
C ILE A 260 -39.66 -2.83 -40.25
N HIS A 261 -40.52 -3.82 -39.99
CA HIS A 261 -41.56 -4.24 -40.92
C HIS A 261 -42.48 -3.07 -41.31
N ASN A 262 -42.96 -2.35 -40.29
CA ASN A 262 -43.92 -1.25 -40.45
C ASN A 262 -43.23 0.10 -40.72
N ALA A 263 -41.90 0.15 -40.67
CA ALA A 263 -41.14 1.39 -40.82
C ALA A 263 -41.06 1.86 -42.28
N LYS A 264 -41.34 3.13 -42.55
CA LYS A 264 -41.13 3.74 -43.88
C LYS A 264 -39.70 4.25 -44.00
N ILE A 265 -38.81 3.43 -44.57
CA ILE A 265 -37.37 3.74 -44.74
C ILE A 265 -37.05 3.86 -46.24
N SER A 266 -36.47 4.99 -46.66
CA SER A 266 -36.20 5.30 -48.06
C SER A 266 -35.32 4.26 -48.75
N GLY A 267 -35.78 3.67 -49.85
CA GLY A 267 -35.04 2.67 -50.63
C GLY A 267 -34.99 1.26 -50.04
N ILE A 268 -35.74 1.01 -48.95
CA ILE A 268 -35.89 -0.31 -48.32
C ILE A 268 -37.35 -0.77 -48.45
N GLY A 269 -37.61 -1.47 -49.57
CA GLY A 269 -38.92 -2.06 -49.87
C GLY A 269 -39.13 -3.46 -49.24
N PRO A 270 -40.28 -4.09 -49.52
CA PRO A 270 -40.70 -5.36 -48.91
C PRO A 270 -39.68 -6.50 -49.02
N SER A 271 -39.07 -6.71 -50.20
CA SER A 271 -38.09 -7.79 -50.43
C SER A 271 -36.82 -7.62 -49.58
N LYS A 272 -36.37 -6.39 -49.37
CA LYS A 272 -35.22 -6.07 -48.52
C LYS A 272 -35.56 -6.26 -47.04
N LYS A 273 -36.77 -5.89 -46.61
CA LYS A 273 -37.25 -6.13 -45.24
C LYS A 273 -37.40 -7.62 -44.93
N ALA A 274 -37.93 -8.40 -45.87
CA ALA A 274 -38.01 -9.85 -45.73
C ALA A 274 -36.63 -10.49 -45.57
N LYS A 275 -35.63 -9.98 -46.30
CA LYS A 275 -34.24 -10.41 -46.17
C LYS A 275 -33.63 -10.02 -44.82
N LEU A 276 -33.88 -8.83 -44.28
CA LEU A 276 -33.42 -8.48 -42.93
C LEU A 276 -34.02 -9.41 -41.86
N ARG A 277 -35.31 -9.74 -42.00
CA ARG A 277 -36.01 -10.67 -41.11
C ARG A 277 -35.38 -12.06 -41.11
N SER A 278 -35.04 -12.60 -42.28
CA SER A 278 -34.41 -13.94 -42.35
C SER A 278 -33.04 -14.00 -41.67
N PHE A 279 -32.38 -12.85 -41.45
CA PHE A 279 -31.13 -12.74 -40.69
C PHE A 279 -31.35 -12.33 -39.22
N GLY A 280 -32.61 -12.33 -38.76
CA GLY A 280 -32.98 -11.98 -37.38
C GLY A 280 -32.77 -10.50 -37.06
N ILE A 281 -32.99 -9.61 -38.03
CA ILE A 281 -32.99 -8.16 -37.85
C ILE A 281 -34.42 -7.67 -38.05
N GLU A 282 -35.18 -7.57 -36.96
CA GLU A 282 -36.62 -7.31 -37.00
C GLU A 282 -37.00 -5.97 -36.39
N THR A 283 -36.26 -5.51 -35.38
CA THR A 283 -36.56 -4.27 -34.64
C THR A 283 -35.41 -3.27 -34.73
N ALA A 284 -35.64 -2.04 -34.29
CA ALA A 284 -34.60 -1.03 -34.25
C ALA A 284 -33.46 -1.38 -33.27
N ALA A 285 -33.70 -2.27 -32.30
CA ALA A 285 -32.68 -2.76 -31.37
C ALA A 285 -31.64 -3.66 -32.08
N ASP A 286 -32.08 -4.44 -33.08
CA ASP A 286 -31.24 -5.38 -33.82
C ASP A 286 -30.28 -4.71 -34.82
N ILE A 287 -30.50 -3.42 -35.12
CA ILE A 287 -29.74 -2.69 -36.12
C ILE A 287 -28.34 -2.40 -35.59
N ASN A 288 -27.37 -3.24 -35.98
CA ASN A 288 -25.94 -3.00 -35.79
C ASN A 288 -25.26 -2.83 -37.16
N SER A 289 -24.43 -1.81 -37.33
CA SER A 289 -23.78 -1.51 -38.61
C SER A 289 -23.03 -2.72 -39.20
N ARG A 290 -22.37 -3.53 -38.37
CA ARG A 290 -21.66 -4.75 -38.80
C ARG A 290 -22.61 -5.86 -39.22
N ARG A 291 -23.70 -6.07 -38.47
CA ARG A 291 -24.71 -7.12 -38.77
C ARG A 291 -25.45 -6.81 -40.06
N VAL A 292 -25.83 -5.54 -40.26
CA VAL A 292 -26.56 -5.10 -41.44
C VAL A 292 -25.67 -5.18 -42.69
N SER A 293 -24.41 -4.75 -42.62
CA SER A 293 -23.48 -4.84 -43.76
C SER A 293 -23.12 -6.28 -44.15
N ALA A 294 -23.24 -7.22 -43.21
CA ALA A 294 -23.01 -8.64 -43.48
C ALA A 294 -24.16 -9.30 -44.26
N VAL A 295 -25.34 -8.67 -44.32
CA VAL A 295 -26.47 -9.19 -45.10
C VAL A 295 -26.20 -8.96 -46.60
N PRO A 296 -26.19 -10.01 -47.43
CA PRO A 296 -25.93 -9.87 -48.86
C PRO A 296 -26.92 -8.90 -49.53
N GLY A 297 -26.42 -7.87 -50.21
CA GLY A 297 -27.24 -6.83 -50.86
C GLY A 297 -27.51 -5.59 -49.99
N PHE A 298 -26.99 -5.54 -48.75
CA PHE A 298 -26.98 -4.35 -47.91
C PHE A 298 -25.59 -3.73 -47.86
N GLY A 299 -25.29 -2.89 -48.85
CA GLY A 299 -24.06 -2.10 -48.88
C GLY A 299 -24.05 -0.95 -47.85
N GLN A 300 -23.01 -0.12 -47.93
CA GLN A 300 -22.80 1.01 -47.01
C GLN A 300 -23.96 2.02 -47.02
N VAL A 301 -24.58 2.27 -48.18
CA VAL A 301 -25.71 3.21 -48.34
C VAL A 301 -26.96 2.74 -47.59
N PHE A 302 -27.38 1.47 -47.77
CA PHE A 302 -28.57 0.95 -47.07
C PHE A 302 -28.30 0.76 -45.58
N THR A 303 -27.06 0.39 -45.22
CA THR A 303 -26.61 0.32 -43.83
C THR A 303 -26.69 1.68 -43.13
N SER A 304 -26.19 2.75 -43.77
CA SER A 304 -26.32 4.12 -43.23
C SER A 304 -27.78 4.48 -43.01
N LYS A 305 -28.66 4.27 -44.00
CA LYS A 305 -30.08 4.60 -43.87
C LYS A 305 -30.78 3.88 -42.71
N LEU A 306 -30.43 2.62 -42.43
CA LEU A 306 -30.95 1.87 -41.29
C LEU A 306 -30.40 2.39 -39.96
N VAL A 307 -29.12 2.72 -39.90
CA VAL A 307 -28.48 3.32 -38.73
C VAL A 307 -29.05 4.71 -38.45
N ASP A 308 -29.29 5.52 -39.48
CA ASP A 308 -29.88 6.86 -39.36
C ASP A 308 -31.34 6.79 -38.91
N TRP A 309 -32.10 5.80 -39.40
CA TRP A 309 -33.44 5.52 -38.90
C TRP A 309 -33.44 5.11 -37.42
N ARG A 310 -32.52 4.22 -37.01
CA ARG A 310 -32.33 3.86 -35.60
C ARG A 310 -32.00 5.10 -34.77
N LYS A 311 -31.03 5.92 -35.19
CA LYS A 311 -30.66 7.19 -34.51
C LYS A 311 -31.83 8.15 -34.37
N SER A 312 -32.70 8.25 -35.38
CA SER A 312 -33.93 9.04 -35.30
C SER A 312 -34.87 8.55 -34.20
N LYS A 313 -34.96 7.23 -33.97
CA LYS A 313 -35.74 6.67 -32.86
C LYS A 313 -35.03 6.84 -31.52
N GLU A 314 -33.71 6.68 -31.46
CA GLU A 314 -32.89 6.95 -30.28
C GLU A 314 -33.00 8.39 -29.80
N ALA A 315 -33.13 9.37 -30.71
CA ALA A 315 -33.29 10.78 -30.34
C ALA A 315 -34.58 11.06 -29.54
N GLY A 316 -35.59 10.20 -29.66
CA GLY A 316 -36.82 10.26 -28.85
C GLY A 316 -36.69 9.59 -27.48
N PHE A 317 -35.58 8.90 -27.20
CA PHE A 317 -35.37 8.22 -25.93
C PHE A 317 -34.98 9.22 -24.83
N VAL A 318 -35.80 9.29 -23.78
CA VAL A 318 -35.52 10.09 -22.58
C VAL A 318 -35.10 9.16 -21.45
N TYR A 319 -33.82 9.24 -21.05
CA TYR A 319 -33.30 8.46 -19.94
C TYR A 319 -33.71 9.07 -18.59
N LYS A 320 -34.58 8.38 -17.84
CA LYS A 320 -34.98 8.76 -16.48
C LYS A 320 -34.19 7.95 -15.46
N LYS A 321 -33.15 8.54 -14.88
CA LYS A 321 -32.22 7.87 -13.93
C LYS A 321 -32.93 7.19 -12.73
N ALA A 322 -34.01 7.77 -12.23
CA ALA A 322 -34.72 7.29 -11.03
C ALA A 322 -35.47 5.96 -11.22
N GLN A 323 -35.61 5.47 -12.45
CA GLN A 323 -36.42 4.29 -12.76
C GLN A 323 -35.59 2.99 -12.86
N VAL A 324 -34.27 3.07 -12.62
CA VAL A 324 -33.30 2.18 -13.30
C VAL A 324 -32.26 1.59 -12.38
N PHE A 325 -31.83 2.32 -11.36
CA PHE A 325 -30.96 1.76 -10.35
C PHE A 325 -31.85 1.17 -9.27
N ASP A 326 -31.96 -0.16 -9.26
CA ASP A 326 -32.49 -0.84 -8.08
C ASP A 326 -31.56 -0.46 -6.92
N ASP A 327 -32.07 0.37 -6.00
CA ASP A 327 -31.34 0.80 -4.82
C ASP A 327 -30.76 -0.41 -4.06
N ASN A 328 -31.38 -1.59 -4.20
CA ASN A 328 -30.89 -2.85 -3.65
C ASN A 328 -29.66 -3.41 -4.39
N GLU A 329 -29.56 -3.31 -5.71
CA GLU A 329 -28.38 -3.73 -6.48
C GLU A 329 -27.18 -2.83 -6.21
N GLU A 330 -27.39 -1.52 -6.18
CA GLU A 330 -26.35 -0.56 -5.77
C GLU A 330 -25.82 -0.88 -4.38
N LYS A 331 -26.75 -1.12 -3.46
CA LYS A 331 -26.43 -1.46 -2.08
C LYS A 331 -25.63 -2.76 -1.99
N LYS A 332 -25.99 -3.81 -2.72
CA LYS A 332 -25.23 -5.08 -2.77
C LYS A 332 -23.79 -4.87 -3.26
N ILE A 333 -23.60 -4.07 -4.31
CA ILE A 333 -22.26 -3.74 -4.83
C ILE A 333 -21.47 -3.00 -3.73
N ARG A 334 -22.03 -1.93 -3.17
CA ARG A 334 -21.37 -1.16 -2.10
C ARG A 334 -21.04 -2.03 -0.89
N ASP A 335 -21.95 -2.90 -0.47
CA ASP A 335 -21.77 -3.80 0.68
C ASP A 335 -20.63 -4.80 0.43
N THR A 336 -20.51 -5.32 -0.80
CA THR A 336 -19.41 -6.22 -1.19
C THR A 336 -18.05 -5.53 -1.08
N TYR A 337 -17.95 -4.29 -1.56
CA TYR A 337 -16.72 -3.50 -1.47
C TYR A 337 -16.43 -3.06 -0.03
N ASN A 338 -17.44 -2.71 0.76
CA ASN A 338 -17.29 -2.39 2.18
C ASN A 338 -16.78 -3.59 2.98
N ARG A 339 -17.23 -4.83 2.68
CA ARG A 339 -16.70 -6.05 3.30
C ARG A 339 -15.20 -6.22 3.01
N ARG A 340 -14.80 -6.12 1.74
CA ARG A 340 -13.37 -6.16 1.35
C ARG A 340 -12.55 -5.08 2.05
N LYS A 341 -13.10 -3.87 2.15
CA LYS A 341 -12.47 -2.73 2.83
C LYS A 341 -12.31 -2.97 4.33
N ASN A 342 -13.29 -3.60 4.98
CA ASN A 342 -13.20 -3.99 6.38
C ASN A 342 -12.16 -5.11 6.60
N THR A 343 -12.02 -6.06 5.68
CA THR A 343 -10.94 -7.05 5.70
C THR A 343 -9.58 -6.34 5.68
N TYR A 344 -9.37 -5.41 4.75
CA TYR A 344 -8.12 -4.65 4.71
C TYR A 344 -7.89 -3.82 5.97
N LEU A 345 -8.93 -3.23 6.56
CA LEU A 345 -8.80 -2.53 7.85
C LEU A 345 -8.33 -3.47 8.96
N ASN A 346 -8.86 -4.69 9.04
CA ASN A 346 -8.44 -5.67 10.03
C ASN A 346 -6.99 -6.12 9.81
N ASP A 347 -6.59 -6.32 8.55
CA ASP A 347 -5.19 -6.65 8.19
C ASP A 347 -4.23 -5.50 8.54
N LEU A 348 -4.65 -4.25 8.31
CA LEU A 348 -3.87 -3.08 8.69
C LEU A 348 -3.77 -2.96 10.22
N LYS A 349 -4.84 -3.24 10.96
CA LYS A 349 -4.83 -3.22 12.44
C LYS A 349 -3.96 -4.33 13.03
N SER A 350 -4.04 -5.55 12.48
CA SER A 350 -3.23 -6.68 12.95
C SER A 350 -1.75 -6.46 12.64
N GLY A 351 -1.42 -5.98 11.44
CA GLY A 351 -0.05 -5.62 11.08
C GLY A 351 0.48 -4.43 11.88
N LEU A 352 -0.34 -3.42 12.15
CA LEU A 352 0.03 -2.32 13.05
C LEU A 352 0.37 -2.84 14.46
N LYS A 353 -0.49 -3.71 15.02
CA LYS A 353 -0.24 -4.31 16.33
C LYS A 353 1.06 -5.14 16.34
N ALA A 354 1.33 -5.90 15.27
CA ALA A 354 2.56 -6.66 15.13
C ALA A 354 3.81 -5.76 15.16
N LEU A 355 3.77 -4.62 14.45
CA LEU A 355 4.83 -3.62 14.46
C LEU A 355 4.99 -2.94 15.83
N GLU A 356 3.89 -2.64 16.52
CA GLU A 356 3.93 -2.03 17.86
C GLU A 356 4.39 -3.00 18.94
N SER A 357 4.12 -4.30 18.79
CA SER A 357 4.56 -5.34 19.72
C SER A 357 6.02 -5.74 19.55
N TYR A 358 6.73 -5.13 18.59
CA TYR A 358 8.14 -5.40 18.37
C TYR A 358 8.97 -4.99 19.60
N ASN A 359 9.84 -5.90 20.05
CA ASN A 359 10.80 -5.64 21.13
C ASN A 359 12.23 -5.92 20.63
N ARG A 360 13.11 -4.93 20.76
CA ARG A 360 14.56 -5.02 20.49
C ARG A 360 15.23 -6.11 21.34
N ASP A 361 14.82 -6.28 22.59
CA ASP A 361 15.44 -7.22 23.53
C ASP A 361 15.36 -8.65 23.01
N LYS A 362 14.23 -9.02 22.39
CA LYS A 362 14.05 -10.35 21.79
C LYS A 362 15.04 -10.59 20.65
N LEU A 363 15.30 -9.56 19.84
CA LEU A 363 16.28 -9.67 18.75
C LEU A 363 17.71 -9.85 19.29
N ILE A 364 18.05 -9.20 20.41
CA ILE A 364 19.34 -9.38 21.08
C ILE A 364 19.46 -10.79 21.68
N GLN A 365 18.41 -11.29 22.34
CA GLN A 365 18.39 -12.66 22.87
C GLN A 365 18.55 -13.70 21.76
N ASP A 366 17.82 -13.55 20.65
CA ASP A 366 17.95 -14.42 19.49
C ASP A 366 19.39 -14.36 18.93
N ALA A 367 20.01 -13.18 18.87
CA ALA A 367 21.39 -13.00 18.41
C ALA A 367 22.42 -13.65 19.34
N MET A 368 22.20 -13.59 20.66
CA MET A 368 23.04 -14.24 21.67
C MET A 368 22.85 -15.77 21.70
N SER A 369 21.76 -16.29 21.14
CA SER A 369 21.53 -17.72 21.02
C SER A 369 22.11 -18.35 19.74
N ASP A 370 22.43 -17.55 18.71
CA ASP A 370 22.98 -18.06 17.44
C ASP A 370 24.51 -18.27 17.55
N THR A 371 24.89 -19.53 17.77
CA THR A 371 26.30 -19.96 17.86
C THR A 371 27.11 -19.58 16.62
N ASN A 372 26.53 -19.62 15.42
CA ASN A 372 27.25 -19.32 14.18
C ASN A 372 27.57 -17.83 14.07
N LEU A 373 26.64 -16.98 14.51
CA LEU A 373 26.82 -15.54 14.57
C LEU A 373 27.88 -15.17 15.61
N ILE A 374 27.79 -15.72 16.82
CA ILE A 374 28.78 -15.50 17.88
C ILE A 374 30.19 -15.90 17.44
N GLN A 375 30.34 -17.04 16.77
CA GLN A 375 31.65 -17.47 16.28
C GLN A 375 32.22 -16.46 15.26
N ALA A 376 31.40 -15.97 14.33
CA ALA A 376 31.86 -15.00 13.35
C ALA A 376 32.27 -13.65 13.97
N VAL A 377 31.59 -13.24 15.05
CA VAL A 377 31.97 -12.05 15.82
C VAL A 377 33.33 -12.27 16.50
N LYS A 378 33.55 -13.45 17.11
CA LYS A 378 34.84 -13.82 17.71
C LYS A 378 35.97 -13.82 16.68
N ASP A 379 35.74 -14.42 15.51
CA ASP A 379 36.73 -14.52 14.42
C ASP A 379 37.15 -13.13 13.92
N ARG A 380 36.18 -12.22 13.74
CA ARG A 380 36.43 -10.82 13.37
C ARG A 380 37.18 -10.07 14.46
N PHE A 381 36.81 -10.27 15.73
CA PHE A 381 37.46 -9.62 16.86
C PHE A 381 38.93 -10.04 16.98
N GLN A 382 39.23 -11.34 16.79
CA GLN A 382 40.61 -11.84 16.73
C GLN A 382 41.39 -11.21 15.57
N ALA A 383 40.81 -11.18 14.37
CA ALA A 383 41.45 -10.56 13.21
C ALA A 383 41.74 -9.06 13.42
N ARG A 384 40.86 -8.34 14.15
CA ARG A 384 41.07 -6.94 14.54
C ARG A 384 42.24 -6.77 15.51
N ILE A 385 42.39 -7.68 16.48
CA ILE A 385 43.53 -7.67 17.40
C ILE A 385 44.84 -7.91 16.63
N ASN A 386 44.85 -8.88 15.71
CA ASN A 386 46.01 -9.19 14.85
C ASN A 386 46.41 -7.99 13.96
N LEU A 387 45.45 -7.22 13.47
CA LEU A 387 45.71 -5.96 12.76
C LEU A 387 46.31 -4.89 13.68
N LYS A 388 45.78 -4.76 14.90
CA LYS A 388 46.23 -3.75 15.86
C LYS A 388 47.64 -4.03 16.37
N SER A 389 48.03 -5.30 16.54
CA SER A 389 49.42 -5.67 16.90
C SER A 389 50.45 -5.26 15.83
N LEU A 390 50.02 -5.00 14.60
CA LEU A 390 50.89 -4.53 13.50
C LEU A 390 50.90 -2.99 13.34
N GLY A 391 50.26 -2.24 14.25
CA GLY A 391 50.18 -0.77 14.19
C GLY A 391 49.30 -0.23 13.06
N LEU A 392 48.47 -1.08 12.44
CA LEU A 392 47.58 -0.69 11.35
C LEU A 392 46.25 -0.15 11.90
N VAL A 393 45.79 0.95 11.31
CA VAL A 393 44.42 1.47 11.54
C VAL A 393 43.44 0.52 10.87
N SER A 394 42.46 0.01 11.65
CA SER A 394 41.42 -0.87 11.11
C SER A 394 40.66 -0.17 9.98
N PRO A 395 40.34 -0.88 8.87
CA PRO A 395 39.44 -0.36 7.84
C PRO A 395 38.12 0.10 8.45
N PRO A 396 37.44 1.12 7.87
CA PRO A 396 36.21 1.67 8.43
C PRO A 396 35.18 0.56 8.65
N GLU A 397 34.65 0.51 9.87
CA GLU A 397 33.65 -0.45 10.30
C GLU A 397 32.43 -0.37 9.38
N THR A 398 32.10 -1.46 8.69
CA THR A 398 30.81 -1.55 8.01
C THR A 398 29.99 -2.68 8.61
N PRO A 399 28.82 -2.32 9.13
CA PRO A 399 27.64 -2.81 8.43
C PRO A 399 26.78 -1.62 7.94
N LYS A 400 27.08 -1.16 6.71
CA LYS A 400 26.01 -0.79 5.79
C LYS A 400 25.28 -2.11 5.51
N THR A 401 24.05 -2.39 5.93
CA THR A 401 22.85 -1.56 5.98
C THR A 401 21.79 -2.38 6.69
N ILE A 402 21.44 -2.08 7.94
CA ILE A 402 20.12 -2.48 8.41
C ILE A 402 19.17 -1.44 7.82
N LYS A 403 18.37 -1.86 6.83
CA LYS A 403 17.44 -0.96 6.15
C LYS A 403 16.36 -0.57 7.15
N ILE A 404 16.26 0.72 7.43
CA ILE A 404 15.16 1.28 8.23
C ILE A 404 13.85 0.76 7.63
N ILE A 405 13.03 0.10 8.44
CA ILE A 405 11.73 -0.37 8.00
C ILE A 405 10.82 0.86 7.97
N LYS A 406 10.59 1.37 6.76
CA LYS A 406 9.60 2.40 6.47
C LYS A 406 8.52 1.80 5.60
N ILE A 407 7.26 2.00 5.99
CA ILE A 407 6.14 1.59 5.16
C ILE A 407 6.01 2.60 4.02
N GLY A 408 6.24 2.15 2.79
CA GLY A 408 6.05 2.95 1.59
C GLY A 408 4.57 3.28 1.36
N PHE A 409 4.23 4.57 1.38
CA PHE A 409 2.92 5.05 0.95
C PHE A 409 3.00 5.55 -0.50
N PRO A 410 2.07 5.16 -1.38
CA PRO A 410 2.03 5.73 -2.72
C PRO A 410 1.74 7.24 -2.63
N THR A 411 2.50 8.03 -3.40
CA THR A 411 2.57 9.51 -3.38
C THR A 411 1.24 10.26 -3.54
N LYS A 412 0.13 9.58 -3.82
CA LYS A 412 -1.23 10.15 -3.85
C LYS A 412 -1.94 10.15 -2.48
N ALA A 413 -1.33 9.62 -1.42
CA ALA A 413 -1.92 9.52 -0.08
C ALA A 413 -2.11 10.87 0.64
N ASN A 414 -1.25 11.87 0.39
CA ASN A 414 -1.34 13.16 1.08
C ASN A 414 -2.55 14.02 0.65
N THR A 415 -3.23 13.68 -0.45
CA THR A 415 -4.32 14.48 -1.00
C THR A 415 -5.73 14.01 -0.62
N VAL A 416 -5.88 12.75 -0.16
CA VAL A 416 -7.20 12.18 0.18
C VAL A 416 -7.61 12.57 1.62
N VAL A 417 -6.67 12.55 2.57
CA VAL A 417 -6.92 12.92 3.98
C VAL A 417 -7.34 14.40 4.12
N SER A 418 -6.81 15.29 3.27
CA SER A 418 -7.11 16.73 3.34
C SER A 418 -8.46 17.15 2.76
N ARG A 419 -9.20 16.25 2.08
CA ARG A 419 -10.50 16.60 1.46
C ARG A 419 -11.72 16.29 2.33
N HIS A 420 -11.62 15.43 3.34
CA HIS A 420 -12.77 15.00 4.15
C HIS A 420 -13.01 15.84 5.42
N ALA A 421 -12.08 16.73 5.80
CA ALA A 421 -12.21 17.58 6.98
C ALA A 421 -13.06 18.86 6.77
N LYS A 422 -13.71 19.07 5.60
CA LYS A 422 -14.38 20.35 5.27
C LYS A 422 -15.88 20.28 5.00
N THR A 423 -16.55 19.18 5.32
CA THR A 423 -17.97 18.99 4.96
C THR A 423 -18.84 18.57 6.15
N SER A 424 -18.87 19.38 7.20
CA SER A 424 -19.88 19.26 8.28
C SER A 424 -20.06 20.59 9.02
N SER A 425 -20.85 21.48 8.43
CA SER A 425 -21.64 22.60 9.00
C SER A 425 -22.01 23.49 7.81
N THR A 426 -23.27 23.67 7.41
CA THR A 426 -24.15 24.64 8.06
C THR A 426 -25.60 24.46 7.61
N THR A 427 -26.49 24.53 8.58
CA THR A 427 -27.93 24.84 8.48
C THR A 427 -28.15 26.25 7.94
N LYS A 428 -29.26 26.44 7.22
CA LYS A 428 -29.76 27.69 6.64
C LYS A 428 -29.88 28.82 7.69
N SER A 429 -29.35 30.00 7.38
CA SER A 429 -30.13 31.24 7.47
C SER A 429 -29.51 32.37 6.65
N SER A 430 -30.39 33.14 6.04
CA SER A 430 -30.19 34.28 5.15
C SER A 430 -29.64 35.52 5.87
N SER A 431 -28.65 36.20 5.27
CA SER A 431 -28.74 37.61 4.83
C SER A 431 -27.35 38.26 4.70
N THR A 432 -27.09 38.75 3.48
CA THR A 432 -26.39 40.00 3.13
C THR A 432 -24.89 40.21 3.46
N THR A 433 -24.19 40.56 2.36
CA THR A 433 -23.03 41.48 2.24
C THR A 433 -21.62 41.02 2.62
N LYS A 434 -20.81 40.87 1.55
CA LYS A 434 -19.40 41.30 1.40
C LYS A 434 -18.59 41.47 2.69
N SER A 435 -17.57 40.62 2.87
CA SER A 435 -16.16 41.02 2.73
C SER A 435 -15.24 39.83 2.92
N SER A 436 -14.40 39.60 1.92
CA SER A 436 -13.30 38.67 1.93
C SER A 436 -12.11 39.24 2.69
N SER A 437 -11.64 38.56 3.73
CA SER A 437 -10.24 38.63 4.16
C SER A 437 -9.66 37.22 4.27
N THR A 438 -8.57 37.04 3.54
CA THR A 438 -7.75 35.84 3.47
C THR A 438 -6.42 36.16 4.13
N SER A 439 -5.88 35.23 4.92
CA SER A 439 -4.46 35.12 5.21
C SER A 439 -4.16 33.63 5.47
N THR A 440 -3.07 33.00 5.02
CA THR A 440 -1.89 33.45 4.29
C THR A 440 -1.12 32.20 3.83
N SER A 441 -0.65 32.16 2.58
CA SER A 441 0.64 31.56 2.23
C SER A 441 1.07 32.04 0.83
N ASN A 442 2.04 32.96 0.81
CA ASN A 442 2.89 33.46 -0.28
C ASN A 442 2.43 33.23 -1.73
N LYS A 443 1.91 34.31 -2.35
CA LYS A 443 1.73 34.44 -3.80
C LYS A 443 2.43 35.71 -4.28
N SER A 444 3.25 35.59 -5.31
CA SER A 444 3.62 36.72 -6.17
C SER A 444 2.33 37.39 -6.67
N SER A 445 2.25 38.71 -6.52
CA SER A 445 1.08 39.48 -6.95
C SER A 445 0.86 39.37 -8.47
N PRO A 446 -0.36 39.11 -8.95
CA PRO A 446 -0.64 39.02 -10.39
C PRO A 446 -0.27 40.33 -11.12
N PRO A 447 0.35 40.27 -12.30
CA PRO A 447 0.70 41.47 -13.05
C PRO A 447 -0.54 42.27 -13.49
N LYS A 448 -0.38 43.58 -13.67
CA LYS A 448 -1.42 44.47 -14.24
C LYS A 448 -1.48 44.33 -15.76
N CYS A 449 -2.68 44.42 -16.31
CA CYS A 449 -2.94 44.35 -17.74
C CYS A 449 -2.39 45.59 -18.47
N PRO A 450 -1.58 45.44 -19.52
CA PRO A 450 -0.99 46.57 -20.24
C PRO A 450 -2.03 47.44 -20.97
N LYS A 451 -3.22 46.90 -21.27
CA LYS A 451 -4.28 47.62 -22.00
C LYS A 451 -5.23 48.44 -21.12
N CYS A 452 -5.41 48.09 -19.84
CA CYS A 452 -6.46 48.70 -19.01
C CYS A 452 -6.11 48.79 -17.52
N GLY A 453 -4.87 48.45 -17.15
CA GLY A 453 -4.38 48.48 -15.76
C GLY A 453 -5.02 47.46 -14.80
N SER A 454 -6.03 46.71 -15.23
CA SER A 454 -6.74 45.74 -14.39
C SER A 454 -5.89 44.51 -14.11
N LEU A 455 -6.10 43.86 -12.96
CA LEU A 455 -5.35 42.65 -12.59
C LEU A 455 -5.55 41.52 -13.61
N MET A 456 -4.48 40.78 -13.88
CA MET A 456 -4.52 39.64 -14.79
C MET A 456 -4.80 38.32 -14.06
N VAL A 457 -5.41 37.37 -14.78
CA VAL A 457 -5.80 36.03 -14.31
C VAL A 457 -5.13 34.99 -15.19
N LYS A 458 -4.56 33.94 -14.60
CA LYS A 458 -3.93 32.83 -15.32
C LYS A 458 -4.97 32.06 -16.15
N ARG A 459 -4.74 31.90 -17.44
CA ARG A 459 -5.61 31.20 -18.41
C ARG A 459 -4.80 30.19 -19.22
N THR A 460 -5.48 29.21 -19.81
CA THR A 460 -4.91 28.21 -20.73
C THR A 460 -5.47 28.42 -22.14
N PRO A 461 -4.66 28.26 -23.20
CA PRO A 461 -5.14 28.36 -24.57
C PRO A 461 -6.12 27.21 -24.87
N ARG A 462 -7.19 27.52 -25.62
CA ARG A 462 -8.09 26.48 -26.14
C ARG A 462 -7.53 25.98 -27.47
N GLY A 463 -7.25 24.68 -27.59
CA GLY A 463 -7.12 24.03 -28.91
C GLY A 463 -5.73 23.59 -29.40
N VAL A 464 -4.75 23.28 -28.54
CA VAL A 464 -3.57 22.51 -28.99
C VAL A 464 -3.09 21.56 -27.90
N GLY A 465 -2.80 20.32 -28.29
CA GLY A 465 -2.34 19.24 -27.41
C GLY A 465 -0.92 19.46 -26.90
N ARG A 466 -0.68 18.97 -25.68
CA ARG A 466 0.61 18.73 -25.02
C ARG A 466 1.54 19.95 -24.89
N GLY A 467 1.37 20.68 -23.80
CA GLY A 467 2.36 21.61 -23.24
C GLY A 467 1.70 22.54 -22.22
N GLN A 468 2.21 22.59 -20.98
CA GLN A 468 1.67 23.44 -19.90
C GLN A 468 2.02 24.93 -20.11
N HIS A 469 1.57 25.53 -21.21
CA HIS A 469 1.74 26.96 -21.44
C HIS A 469 0.52 27.71 -20.90
N PHE A 470 0.68 28.27 -19.71
CA PHE A 470 -0.26 29.24 -19.16
C PHE A 470 0.06 30.62 -19.71
N PHE A 471 -0.93 31.51 -19.73
CA PHE A 471 -0.72 32.93 -19.98
C PHE A 471 -1.59 33.76 -19.03
N TRP A 472 -1.17 34.99 -18.74
CA TRP A 472 -1.99 35.96 -18.03
C TRP A 472 -3.00 36.56 -19.01
N GLY A 473 -4.30 36.42 -18.72
CA GLY A 473 -5.39 37.09 -19.44
C GLY A 473 -6.06 38.15 -18.58
N CYS A 474 -6.47 39.27 -19.17
CA CYS A 474 -7.16 40.33 -18.44
C CYS A 474 -8.45 39.83 -17.76
N ARG A 475 -8.68 40.21 -16.51
CA ARG A 475 -9.91 39.86 -15.78
C ARG A 475 -11.17 40.43 -16.43
N LYS A 476 -11.06 41.53 -17.17
CA LYS A 476 -12.19 42.21 -17.85
C LYS A 476 -12.55 41.60 -19.21
N PHE A 477 -11.93 40.51 -19.67
CA PHE A 477 -12.35 39.82 -20.90
C PHE A 477 -13.85 39.44 -20.83
N PRO A 478 -14.67 39.67 -21.87
CA PRO A 478 -14.30 40.03 -23.25
C PRO A 478 -14.14 41.54 -23.53
N SER A 479 -14.45 42.41 -22.57
CA SER A 479 -14.35 43.87 -22.76
C SER A 479 -12.90 44.39 -22.85
N CYS A 480 -11.91 43.59 -22.42
CA CYS A 480 -10.50 43.87 -22.63
C CYS A 480 -9.73 42.57 -22.94
N ASN A 481 -9.07 42.54 -24.11
CA ASN A 481 -8.35 41.38 -24.63
C ASN A 481 -6.84 41.44 -24.36
N GLY A 482 -6.43 42.02 -23.24
CA GLY A 482 -5.01 42.09 -22.86
C GLY A 482 -4.50 40.73 -22.38
N THR A 483 -3.38 40.28 -22.94
CA THR A 483 -2.70 39.03 -22.57
C THR A 483 -1.21 39.29 -22.30
N ARG A 484 -0.55 38.40 -21.56
CA ARG A 484 0.88 38.43 -21.26
C ARG A 484 1.36 36.99 -21.02
N SER A 485 2.60 36.66 -21.41
CA SER A 485 3.19 35.35 -21.09
C SER A 485 3.22 35.14 -19.57
N TYR A 486 2.90 33.91 -19.14
CA TYR A 486 2.86 33.55 -17.72
C TYR A 486 4.25 33.51 -17.11
#